data_AF-A0A2G9GVB7-F1
#
_entry.id   AF-A0A2G9GVB7-F1
#
_cell.length_a   1.000
_cell.length_b   1.000
_cell.length_c   1.000
_cell.angle_alpha   90.00
_cell.angle_beta   90.00
_cell.angle_gamma   90.00
#
_symmetry.space_group_name_H-M   'P 1'
#
loop_
_entity.id
_entity.type
_entity.pdbx_description
1 polymer ?
#
loop_
_entity_poly.entity_id
_entity_poly.type
_entity_poly.pdbx_seq_one_letter_code
_entity_poly.pdbx_strand_id
1 'polypeptide(L)'
;MAFHQSPCCFLPKGRGCPYLPCHEIHFENLIVYIYSFLSEILGHYNCGIYSLHLQNNSFTGKFSRLLKNCRDLIILDLGENNFTGRITSWLGESMPTLGVLSLKSNKLYGALLSSLCHLAKLQVLDISENNISGTIPKYPYQIIIVGNLTCSTSNSARIMWKGKMAEYAKAFRLLTLIDLSSNNLTGEIPVEVTSLVGLLAFNLSRNNLVGTIPRDIGRLELLNFLNLFENNLSGRIPPTLSQLCHLGMLNLSFNNFLDEMPKKPKSTNNVHEVHENNFFTRGFYISMALNFTVAFWGVCGTLLLNKWCWITVPKMFIRFEDWFYVNMLVNKNRTERHFEKH
;
A
#
# COMPACT_ATOMS: atom_id res chain seq x y z
N MET A 1 -10.47 -31.15 21.02
CA MET A 1 -10.32 -29.81 20.43
C MET A 1 -11.20 -28.87 21.23
N ALA A 2 -10.60 -28.01 22.06
CA ALA A 2 -11.37 -27.04 22.83
C ALA A 2 -11.61 -25.81 21.94
N PHE A 3 -12.88 -25.60 21.58
CA PHE A 3 -13.32 -24.39 20.90
C PHE A 3 -13.33 -23.26 21.92
N HIS A 4 -12.43 -22.27 21.79
CA HIS A 4 -12.64 -21.01 22.48
C HIS A 4 -13.73 -20.24 21.74
N GLN A 5 -14.98 -20.52 22.12
CA GLN A 5 -16.16 -19.82 21.65
C GLN A 5 -16.24 -18.46 22.37
N SER A 6 -16.34 -17.38 21.60
CA SER A 6 -16.83 -16.10 22.13
C SER A 6 -18.24 -16.29 22.72
N PRO A 7 -18.65 -15.56 23.78
CA PRO A 7 -19.83 -15.91 24.60
C PRO A 7 -21.20 -15.77 23.93
N CYS A 8 -21.27 -15.49 22.63
CA CYS A 8 -22.51 -15.15 21.94
C CYS A 8 -23.04 -16.27 21.06
N CYS A 9 -23.18 -17.51 21.55
CA CYS A 9 -23.98 -18.55 20.86
C CYS A 9 -24.25 -19.77 21.75
N PHE A 10 -25.13 -19.63 22.74
CA PHE A 10 -25.89 -20.77 23.25
C PHE A 10 -27.37 -20.38 23.30
N LEU A 11 -28.14 -20.74 22.26
CA LEU A 11 -29.55 -21.06 22.41
C LEU A 11 -29.92 -22.21 21.44
N PRO A 12 -30.59 -23.27 21.93
CA PRO A 12 -31.07 -24.36 21.09
C PRO A 12 -32.27 -23.92 20.23
N LYS A 13 -32.45 -24.65 19.12
CA LYS A 13 -33.48 -24.50 18.07
C LYS A 13 -34.77 -23.81 18.52
N GLY A 14 -35.15 -22.74 17.82
CA GLY A 14 -36.57 -22.36 17.68
C GLY A 14 -37.02 -20.99 18.18
N ARG A 15 -36.15 -20.05 18.56
CA ARG A 15 -36.56 -18.64 18.74
C ARG A 15 -35.49 -17.72 18.15
N GLY A 16 -35.90 -16.91 17.16
CA GLY A 16 -35.05 -15.88 16.59
C GLY A 16 -34.71 -14.81 17.62
N CYS A 17 -33.45 -14.38 17.63
CA CYS A 17 -33.07 -13.12 18.27
C CYS A 17 -33.75 -11.97 17.49
N PRO A 18 -34.60 -11.13 18.12
CA PRO A 18 -35.31 -10.08 17.40
C PRO A 18 -34.45 -8.85 17.09
N TYR A 19 -33.20 -8.81 17.56
CA TYR A 19 -32.28 -7.70 17.35
C TYR A 19 -30.84 -8.23 17.21
N LEU A 20 -30.15 -7.83 16.14
CA LEU A 20 -28.74 -8.07 15.72
C LEU A 20 -28.47 -9.26 14.76
N PRO A 21 -27.94 -9.01 13.54
CA PRO A 21 -27.33 -10.05 12.72
C PRO A 21 -25.87 -10.26 13.18
N CYS A 22 -25.65 -11.00 14.27
CA CYS A 22 -24.30 -11.33 14.75
C CYS A 22 -23.75 -12.59 14.06
N HIS A 23 -23.23 -12.48 12.85
CA HIS A 23 -22.51 -13.58 12.19
C HIS A 23 -21.17 -13.09 11.60
N GLU A 24 -20.26 -12.74 12.52
CA GLU A 24 -18.84 -12.54 12.27
C GLU A 24 -18.10 -13.78 12.78
N ILE A 25 -17.22 -14.33 11.93
CA ILE A 25 -16.50 -15.57 12.21
C ILE A 25 -15.00 -15.28 12.16
N HIS A 26 -14.31 -15.57 13.26
CA HIS A 26 -12.88 -15.33 13.42
C HIS A 26 -12.17 -16.60 13.91
N PHE A 27 -11.08 -16.97 13.25
CA PHE A 27 -10.25 -18.11 13.65
C PHE A 27 -8.76 -17.81 13.49
N GLU A 28 -7.95 -18.33 14.41
CA GLU A 28 -6.48 -18.20 14.38
C GLU A 28 -5.81 -19.54 14.73
N ASN A 29 -4.58 -19.73 14.23
CA ASN A 29 -3.72 -20.89 14.52
C ASN A 29 -4.27 -22.27 14.13
N LEU A 30 -5.17 -22.33 13.16
CA LEU A 30 -5.71 -23.56 12.58
C LEU A 30 -4.82 -24.13 11.47
N ILE A 31 -4.71 -25.45 11.45
CA ILE A 31 -4.04 -26.23 10.39
C ILE A 31 -5.06 -27.21 9.81
N VAL A 32 -5.81 -26.78 8.81
CA VAL A 32 -6.90 -27.59 8.22
C VAL A 32 -6.96 -27.38 6.70
N TYR A 33 -7.46 -28.37 5.98
CA TYR A 33 -7.81 -28.21 4.56
C TYR A 33 -9.07 -27.35 4.42
N ILE A 34 -8.99 -26.24 3.67
CA ILE A 34 -10.05 -25.22 3.66
C ILE A 34 -11.41 -25.74 3.20
N TYR A 35 -11.42 -26.71 2.29
CA TYR A 35 -12.67 -27.27 1.80
C TYR A 35 -13.44 -27.96 2.93
N SER A 36 -12.75 -28.77 3.74
CA SER A 36 -13.37 -29.47 4.87
C SER A 36 -13.92 -28.46 5.87
N PHE A 37 -13.11 -27.46 6.20
CA PHE A 37 -13.45 -26.42 7.15
C PHE A 37 -14.64 -25.56 6.70
N LEU A 38 -14.62 -25.06 5.46
CA LEU A 38 -15.73 -24.30 4.90
C LEU A 38 -16.97 -25.15 4.69
N SER A 39 -16.85 -26.43 4.34
CA SER A 39 -18.01 -27.32 4.20
C SER A 39 -18.76 -27.48 5.53
N GLU A 40 -18.02 -27.57 6.64
CA GLU A 40 -18.59 -27.63 7.98
C GLU A 40 -19.28 -26.32 8.34
N ILE A 41 -18.56 -25.19 8.25
CA ILE A 41 -19.09 -23.86 8.60
C ILE A 41 -20.28 -23.49 7.71
N LEU A 42 -20.14 -23.59 6.39
CA LEU A 42 -21.19 -23.16 5.48
C LEU A 42 -22.41 -24.09 5.54
N GLY A 43 -22.23 -25.37 5.89
CA GLY A 43 -23.32 -26.29 6.21
C GLY A 43 -24.11 -25.86 7.44
N HIS A 44 -23.45 -25.24 8.43
CA HIS A 44 -24.11 -24.74 9.64
C HIS A 44 -24.80 -23.38 9.47
N TYR A 45 -24.23 -22.48 8.67
CA TYR A 45 -24.73 -21.09 8.56
C TYR A 45 -25.51 -20.78 7.28
N ASN A 46 -25.66 -21.75 6.37
CA ASN A 46 -26.36 -21.60 5.09
C ASN A 46 -25.98 -20.30 4.32
N CYS A 47 -24.69 -19.94 4.38
CA CYS A 47 -24.14 -18.70 3.80
C CYS A 47 -24.70 -17.37 4.33
N GLY A 48 -25.34 -17.32 5.51
CA GLY A 48 -25.82 -16.09 6.16
C GLY A 48 -24.74 -15.28 6.90
N ILE A 49 -23.47 -15.36 6.45
CA ILE A 49 -22.31 -14.72 7.10
C ILE A 49 -21.98 -13.38 6.44
N TYR A 50 -21.61 -12.38 7.25
CA TYR A 50 -21.28 -11.03 6.78
C TYR A 50 -19.78 -10.74 6.80
N SER A 51 -19.05 -11.37 7.72
CA SER A 51 -17.60 -11.20 7.92
C SER A 51 -16.97 -12.57 8.10
N LEU A 52 -15.96 -12.88 7.29
CA LEU A 52 -15.16 -14.08 7.42
C LEU A 52 -13.68 -13.71 7.56
N HIS A 53 -13.12 -13.98 8.74
CA HIS A 53 -11.74 -13.69 9.11
C HIS A 53 -11.00 -14.99 9.40
N LEU A 54 -10.16 -15.42 8.46
CA LEU A 54 -9.36 -16.64 8.52
C LEU A 54 -7.87 -16.33 8.38
N GLN A 55 -7.45 -15.08 8.58
CA GLN A 55 -6.08 -14.67 8.42
C GLN A 55 -5.13 -15.30 9.44
N ASN A 56 -3.85 -15.42 9.09
CA ASN A 56 -2.79 -15.95 9.97
C ASN A 56 -3.09 -17.39 10.44
N ASN A 57 -3.29 -18.26 9.45
CA ASN A 57 -3.54 -19.69 9.64
C ASN A 57 -2.68 -20.51 8.67
N SER A 58 -2.76 -21.84 8.75
CA SER A 58 -2.08 -22.73 7.80
C SER A 58 -3.07 -23.40 6.84
N PHE A 59 -4.14 -22.70 6.45
CA PHE A 59 -5.12 -23.26 5.52
C PHE A 59 -4.48 -23.55 4.16
N THR A 60 -4.75 -24.76 3.65
CA THR A 60 -4.26 -25.22 2.34
C THR A 60 -5.44 -25.53 1.41
N GLY A 61 -5.14 -25.67 0.12
CA GLY A 61 -6.12 -25.99 -0.92
C GLY A 61 -6.37 -24.83 -1.87
N LYS A 62 -7.33 -25.02 -2.77
CA LYS A 62 -7.71 -23.98 -3.74
C LYS A 62 -8.69 -23.00 -3.10
N PHE A 63 -8.62 -21.73 -3.52
CA PHE A 63 -9.66 -20.74 -3.23
C PHE A 63 -11.04 -21.31 -3.60
N SER A 64 -11.87 -21.57 -2.57
CA SER A 64 -12.97 -22.53 -2.68
C SER A 64 -14.25 -21.91 -3.24
N ARG A 65 -14.83 -22.55 -4.25
CA ARG A 65 -16.14 -22.20 -4.83
C ARG A 65 -17.29 -22.29 -3.83
N LEU A 66 -17.09 -22.92 -2.66
CA LEU A 66 -18.11 -23.00 -1.63
C LEU A 66 -18.57 -21.61 -1.15
N LEU A 67 -17.69 -20.60 -1.21
CA LEU A 67 -18.03 -19.22 -0.86
C LEU A 67 -18.89 -18.52 -1.92
N LYS A 68 -19.05 -19.10 -3.12
CA LYS A 68 -19.83 -18.51 -4.22
C LYS A 68 -21.28 -18.20 -3.83
N ASN A 69 -21.84 -18.98 -2.91
CA ASN A 69 -23.24 -18.81 -2.47
C ASN A 69 -23.39 -17.77 -1.35
N CYS A 70 -22.31 -17.27 -0.78
CA CYS A 70 -22.32 -16.32 0.33
C CYS A 70 -22.39 -14.89 -0.21
N ARG A 71 -23.59 -14.50 -0.67
CA ARG A 71 -23.83 -13.25 -1.40
C ARG A 71 -23.86 -11.99 -0.53
N ASP A 72 -24.03 -12.16 0.79
CA ASP A 72 -24.13 -11.06 1.76
C ASP A 72 -22.78 -10.72 2.42
N LEU A 73 -21.70 -11.37 1.98
CA LEU A 73 -20.38 -11.17 2.55
C LEU A 73 -19.86 -9.75 2.28
N ILE A 74 -19.44 -9.07 3.34
CA ILE A 74 -18.90 -7.70 3.31
C ILE A 74 -17.38 -7.74 3.46
N ILE A 75 -16.88 -8.59 4.34
CA ILE A 75 -15.44 -8.76 4.59
C ILE A 75 -15.06 -10.22 4.36
N LEU A 76 -14.06 -10.42 3.50
CA LEU A 76 -13.39 -11.70 3.30
C LEU A 76 -11.89 -11.49 3.52
N ASP A 77 -11.39 -11.93 4.66
CA ASP A 77 -9.96 -11.89 5.00
C ASP A 77 -9.42 -13.33 5.09
N LEU A 78 -8.67 -13.73 4.08
CA LEU A 78 -8.00 -15.02 3.96
C LEU A 78 -6.47 -14.85 3.94
N GLY A 79 -5.96 -13.71 4.40
CA GLY A 79 -4.54 -13.38 4.33
C GLY A 79 -3.65 -14.33 5.13
N GLU A 80 -2.35 -14.35 4.87
CA GLU A 80 -1.35 -15.06 5.69
C GLU A 80 -1.71 -16.55 5.85
N ASN A 81 -1.84 -17.24 4.71
CA ASN A 81 -2.23 -18.65 4.61
C ASN A 81 -1.44 -19.37 3.49
N ASN A 82 -1.77 -20.64 3.22
CA ASN A 82 -1.16 -21.45 2.16
C ASN A 82 -2.12 -21.74 0.99
N PHE A 83 -3.02 -20.80 0.67
CA PHE A 83 -3.96 -20.97 -0.45
C PHE A 83 -3.24 -21.00 -1.79
N THR A 84 -3.70 -21.88 -2.68
CA THR A 84 -3.16 -22.05 -4.04
C THR A 84 -4.27 -21.87 -5.07
N GLY A 85 -3.90 -21.87 -6.35
CA GLY A 85 -4.87 -21.79 -7.45
C GLY A 85 -5.11 -20.36 -7.93
N ARG A 86 -6.09 -20.23 -8.82
CA ARG A 86 -6.43 -18.96 -9.47
C ARG A 86 -7.57 -18.26 -8.76
N ILE A 87 -7.48 -16.93 -8.65
CA ILE A 87 -8.65 -16.09 -8.40
C ILE A 87 -9.56 -16.26 -9.62
N THR A 88 -10.82 -16.65 -9.38
CA THR A 88 -11.75 -17.07 -10.44
C THR A 88 -12.92 -16.09 -10.54
N SER A 89 -13.57 -16.05 -11.71
CA SER A 89 -14.50 -14.96 -12.07
C SER A 89 -15.72 -14.87 -11.15
N TRP A 90 -16.10 -16.00 -10.55
CA TRP A 90 -17.23 -16.07 -9.63
C TRP A 90 -17.12 -15.09 -8.47
N LEU A 91 -15.90 -14.69 -8.06
CA LEU A 91 -15.70 -13.72 -6.98
C LEU A 91 -16.37 -12.39 -7.32
N GLY A 92 -16.12 -11.88 -8.53
CA GLY A 92 -16.74 -10.66 -9.03
C GLY A 92 -18.21 -10.83 -9.40
N GLU A 93 -18.60 -12.01 -9.88
CA GLU A 93 -19.98 -12.28 -10.32
C GLU A 93 -20.96 -12.57 -9.17
N SER A 94 -20.46 -13.06 -8.03
CA SER A 94 -21.32 -13.66 -6.97
C SER A 94 -21.26 -12.94 -5.62
N MET A 95 -20.40 -11.93 -5.45
CA MET A 95 -20.26 -11.19 -4.18
C MET A 95 -20.51 -9.67 -4.35
N PRO A 96 -21.75 -9.24 -4.63
CA PRO A 96 -22.07 -7.84 -4.91
C PRO A 96 -21.90 -6.91 -3.70
N THR A 97 -21.86 -7.46 -2.47
CA THR A 97 -21.76 -6.68 -1.23
C THR A 97 -20.34 -6.50 -0.73
N LEU A 98 -19.35 -7.16 -1.34
CA LEU A 98 -18.00 -7.25 -0.81
C LEU A 98 -17.35 -5.86 -0.77
N GLY A 99 -16.97 -5.43 0.42
CA GLY A 99 -16.29 -4.17 0.69
C GLY A 99 -14.80 -4.34 0.94
N VAL A 100 -14.41 -5.45 1.58
CA VAL A 100 -13.01 -5.76 1.89
C VAL A 100 -12.67 -7.16 1.42
N LEU A 101 -11.66 -7.26 0.57
CA LEU A 101 -11.06 -8.50 0.13
C LEU A 101 -9.56 -8.49 0.45
N SER A 102 -9.14 -9.36 1.36
CA SER A 102 -7.74 -9.63 1.66
C SER A 102 -7.41 -11.09 1.34
N LEU A 103 -6.48 -11.27 0.41
CA LEU A 103 -5.88 -12.54 0.00
C LEU A 103 -4.35 -12.52 0.17
N LYS A 104 -3.85 -11.52 0.90
CA LYS A 104 -2.43 -11.24 1.12
C LYS A 104 -1.64 -12.47 1.55
N SER A 105 -0.37 -12.59 1.15
CA SER A 105 0.56 -13.58 1.67
C SER A 105 0.01 -15.01 1.56
N ASN A 106 -0.16 -15.44 0.31
CA ASN A 106 -0.63 -16.76 -0.08
C ASN A 106 0.19 -17.26 -1.30
N LYS A 107 -0.19 -18.41 -1.90
CA LYS A 107 0.45 -18.99 -3.10
C LYS A 107 -0.48 -18.94 -4.31
N LEU A 108 -1.31 -17.89 -4.40
CA LEU A 108 -2.26 -17.72 -5.50
C LEU A 108 -1.51 -17.32 -6.77
N TYR A 109 -1.97 -17.81 -7.92
CA TYR A 109 -1.33 -17.57 -9.21
C TYR A 109 -2.32 -17.33 -10.34
N GLY A 110 -1.82 -16.94 -11.51
CA GLY A 110 -2.63 -16.61 -12.68
C GLY A 110 -2.98 -15.13 -12.74
N ALA A 111 -3.77 -14.75 -13.75
CA ALA A 111 -4.06 -13.35 -14.03
C ALA A 111 -5.13 -12.74 -13.11
N LEU A 112 -4.98 -11.44 -12.81
CA LEU A 112 -6.07 -10.63 -12.28
C LEU A 112 -7.22 -10.63 -13.29
N LEU A 113 -8.41 -11.01 -12.84
CA LEU A 113 -9.58 -11.12 -13.71
C LEU A 113 -10.32 -9.79 -13.82
N SER A 114 -10.82 -9.51 -15.01
CA SER A 114 -11.65 -8.35 -15.31
C SER A 114 -12.92 -8.32 -14.45
N SER A 115 -13.44 -9.47 -14.02
CA SER A 115 -14.64 -9.58 -13.20
C SER A 115 -14.57 -8.83 -11.87
N LEU A 116 -13.37 -8.49 -11.37
CA LEU A 116 -13.22 -7.64 -10.18
C LEU A 116 -13.87 -6.25 -10.38
N CYS A 117 -14.08 -5.80 -11.62
CA CYS A 117 -14.81 -4.56 -11.92
C CYS A 117 -16.28 -4.59 -11.48
N HIS A 118 -16.87 -5.78 -11.31
CA HIS A 118 -18.26 -5.93 -10.86
C HIS A 118 -18.43 -5.75 -9.34
N LEU A 119 -17.34 -5.68 -8.58
CA LEU A 119 -17.36 -5.46 -7.13
C LEU A 119 -17.55 -3.97 -6.81
N ALA A 120 -18.74 -3.43 -7.13
CA ALA A 120 -19.03 -1.99 -7.04
C ALA A 120 -18.90 -1.39 -5.62
N LYS A 121 -18.96 -2.22 -4.57
CA LYS A 121 -18.80 -1.79 -3.17
C LYS A 121 -17.39 -1.99 -2.62
N LEU A 122 -16.46 -2.53 -3.42
CA LEU A 122 -15.12 -2.84 -2.96
C LEU A 122 -14.37 -1.55 -2.63
N GLN A 123 -13.88 -1.50 -1.40
CA GLN A 123 -13.11 -0.40 -0.85
C GLN A 123 -11.67 -0.81 -0.63
N VAL A 124 -11.45 -2.03 -0.13
CA VAL A 124 -10.12 -2.55 0.13
C VAL A 124 -9.89 -3.81 -0.70
N LEU A 125 -8.85 -3.76 -1.53
CA LEU A 125 -8.32 -4.89 -2.26
C LEU A 125 -6.86 -5.11 -1.89
N ASP A 126 -6.58 -6.19 -1.16
CA ASP A 126 -5.23 -6.62 -0.83
C ASP A 126 -4.99 -8.03 -1.39
N ILE A 127 -4.21 -8.12 -2.47
CA ILE A 127 -3.75 -9.39 -3.07
C ILE A 127 -2.21 -9.42 -3.04
N SER A 128 -1.60 -8.67 -2.13
CA SER A 128 -0.14 -8.57 -2.04
C SER A 128 0.51 -9.90 -1.68
N GLU A 129 1.81 -10.03 -1.94
CA GLU A 129 2.61 -11.20 -1.54
C GLU A 129 2.02 -12.53 -2.07
N ASN A 130 1.85 -12.63 -3.39
CA ASN A 130 1.35 -13.83 -4.08
C ASN A 130 2.17 -14.07 -5.36
N ASN A 131 1.75 -15.04 -6.19
CA ASN A 131 2.34 -15.35 -7.49
C ASN A 131 1.42 -14.91 -8.66
N ILE A 132 0.65 -13.83 -8.47
CA ILE A 132 -0.27 -13.31 -9.49
C ILE A 132 0.52 -12.75 -10.66
N SER A 133 0.11 -13.08 -11.89
CA SER A 133 0.82 -12.73 -13.12
C SER A 133 -0.08 -12.00 -14.11
N GLY A 134 0.41 -11.68 -15.31
CA GLY A 134 -0.37 -10.98 -16.33
C GLY A 134 -0.54 -9.49 -16.03
N THR A 135 -1.45 -8.83 -16.74
CA THR A 135 -1.60 -7.36 -16.69
C THR A 135 -2.67 -6.91 -15.71
N ILE A 136 -2.54 -5.68 -15.22
CA ILE A 136 -3.63 -5.01 -14.48
C ILE A 136 -4.77 -4.72 -15.49
N PRO A 137 -6.03 -5.11 -15.20
CA PRO A 137 -7.16 -4.90 -16.11
C PRO A 137 -7.42 -3.41 -16.40
N LYS A 138 -7.70 -3.07 -17.67
CA LYS A 138 -7.90 -1.70 -18.18
C LYS A 138 -9.33 -1.17 -18.07
N TYR A 139 -10.20 -1.76 -17.26
CA TYR A 139 -11.62 -1.37 -17.27
C TYR A 139 -11.87 -0.16 -16.38
N PRO A 140 -12.90 0.67 -16.70
CA PRO A 140 -13.29 1.75 -15.83
C PRO A 140 -13.70 1.14 -14.50
N TYR A 141 -12.96 1.44 -13.44
CA TYR A 141 -13.44 1.25 -12.08
C TYR A 141 -14.63 2.20 -11.92
N GLN A 142 -15.80 1.74 -12.33
CA GLN A 142 -16.97 2.59 -12.47
C GLN A 142 -17.49 2.92 -11.07
N ILE A 143 -16.95 4.03 -10.56
CA ILE A 143 -17.49 4.94 -9.57
C ILE A 143 -17.78 4.30 -8.20
N ILE A 144 -16.73 4.29 -7.38
CA ILE A 144 -16.85 4.38 -5.92
C ILE A 144 -17.29 5.83 -5.61
N ILE A 145 -18.59 6.11 -5.63
CA ILE A 145 -19.15 7.35 -5.04
C ILE A 145 -20.40 7.02 -4.22
N VAL A 146 -20.21 7.21 -2.91
CA VAL A 146 -21.11 7.65 -1.83
C VAL A 146 -22.63 7.46 -2.03
N GLY A 147 -23.21 6.56 -1.25
CA GLY A 147 -24.65 6.49 -1.00
C GLY A 147 -24.96 5.68 0.27
N ASN A 148 -25.29 6.39 1.37
CA ASN A 148 -25.85 5.93 2.65
C ASN A 148 -25.89 4.41 2.92
N LEU A 149 -24.90 3.90 3.68
CA LEU A 149 -25.03 2.63 4.39
C LEU A 149 -25.28 2.91 5.87
N THR A 150 -26.50 2.65 6.31
CA THR A 150 -26.95 2.77 7.70
C THR A 150 -26.14 1.91 8.68
N CYS A 151 -26.16 2.33 9.95
CA CYS A 151 -25.24 1.96 11.03
C CYS A 151 -25.34 0.50 11.51
N SER A 152 -24.36 0.14 12.34
CA SER A 152 -24.23 -1.03 13.24
C SER A 152 -23.57 -2.26 12.62
N THR A 153 -22.25 -2.35 12.77
CA THR A 153 -21.54 -3.48 13.41
C THR A 153 -20.04 -3.13 13.52
N SER A 154 -19.39 -3.62 14.57
CA SER A 154 -17.98 -3.41 14.93
C SER A 154 -17.01 -4.24 14.08
N ASN A 155 -17.25 -4.36 12.77
CA ASN A 155 -16.39 -5.20 11.93
C ASN A 155 -15.14 -4.41 11.58
N SER A 156 -13.99 -5.04 11.84
CA SER A 156 -12.71 -4.49 11.47
C SER A 156 -11.86 -5.47 10.66
N ALA A 157 -11.08 -4.96 9.72
CA ALA A 157 -10.14 -5.74 8.92
C ALA A 157 -8.72 -5.22 9.15
N ARG A 158 -7.74 -6.12 9.29
CA ARG A 158 -6.35 -5.73 9.50
C ARG A 158 -5.65 -5.67 8.14
N ILE A 159 -5.18 -4.48 7.78
CA ILE A 159 -4.64 -4.18 6.45
C ILE A 159 -3.25 -3.56 6.58
N MET A 160 -2.39 -3.71 5.57
CA MET A 160 -1.11 -3.01 5.57
C MET A 160 -1.29 -1.54 5.16
N TRP A 161 -0.86 -0.62 6.00
CA TRP A 161 -0.90 0.82 5.77
C TRP A 161 0.46 1.44 6.08
N LYS A 162 1.11 2.04 5.07
CA LYS A 162 2.44 2.68 5.21
C LYS A 162 3.50 1.76 5.85
N GLY A 163 3.46 0.47 5.52
CA GLY A 163 4.36 -0.54 6.08
C GLY A 163 4.05 -0.93 7.53
N LYS A 164 2.86 -0.60 8.05
CA LYS A 164 2.38 -1.02 9.38
C LYS A 164 1.00 -1.67 9.26
N MET A 165 0.72 -2.67 10.08
CA MET A 165 -0.64 -3.22 10.16
C MET A 165 -1.57 -2.19 10.81
N ALA A 166 -2.65 -1.84 10.13
CA ALA A 166 -3.70 -0.93 10.58
C ALA A 166 -5.04 -1.64 10.60
N GLU A 167 -5.88 -1.28 11.57
CA GLU A 167 -7.23 -1.82 11.69
C GLU A 167 -8.21 -0.90 10.96
N TYR A 168 -8.73 -1.37 9.83
CA TYR A 168 -9.86 -0.77 9.13
C TYR A 168 -11.12 -1.03 9.92
N ALA A 169 -11.80 0.00 10.42
CA ALA A 169 -13.15 -0.12 10.98
C ALA A 169 -14.19 0.40 10.00
N LYS A 170 -15.39 -0.18 9.97
CA LYS A 170 -16.55 0.22 9.14
C LYS A 170 -16.90 1.72 9.18
N ALA A 171 -16.42 2.47 10.17
CA ALA A 171 -16.55 3.94 10.27
C ALA A 171 -15.73 4.71 9.21
N PHE A 172 -14.69 4.11 8.63
CA PHE A 172 -13.87 4.71 7.57
C PHE A 172 -14.51 4.53 6.19
N ARG A 173 -15.68 5.13 6.00
CA ARG A 173 -16.54 5.03 4.80
C ARG A 173 -15.93 5.58 3.49
N LEU A 174 -14.67 6.02 3.50
CA LEU A 174 -14.00 6.69 2.39
C LEU A 174 -12.62 6.10 2.05
N LEU A 175 -12.18 5.01 2.70
CA LEU A 175 -10.87 4.43 2.40
C LEU A 175 -10.96 3.52 1.17
N THR A 176 -10.51 3.99 0.02
CA THR A 176 -10.21 3.11 -1.13
C THR A 176 -8.73 2.77 -1.14
N LEU A 177 -8.40 1.48 -1.06
CA LEU A 177 -7.04 0.96 -0.93
C LEU A 177 -6.84 -0.19 -1.91
N ILE A 178 -5.75 -0.12 -2.68
CA ILE A 178 -5.36 -1.18 -3.60
C ILE A 178 -3.91 -1.53 -3.33
N ASP A 179 -3.68 -2.74 -2.83
CA ASP A 179 -2.36 -3.35 -2.68
C ASP A 179 -2.23 -4.60 -3.55
N LEU A 180 -1.37 -4.50 -4.57
CA LEU A 180 -1.01 -5.57 -5.49
C LEU A 180 0.50 -5.86 -5.43
N SER A 181 1.17 -5.39 -4.37
CA SER A 181 2.63 -5.47 -4.27
C SER A 181 3.14 -6.90 -4.11
N SER A 182 4.42 -7.12 -4.41
CA SER A 182 5.10 -8.42 -4.26
C SER A 182 4.38 -9.53 -5.03
N ASN A 183 4.23 -9.33 -6.34
CA ASN A 183 3.62 -10.26 -7.27
C ASN A 183 4.45 -10.34 -8.57
N ASN A 184 3.95 -11.06 -9.57
CA ASN A 184 4.57 -11.20 -10.89
C ASN A 184 3.83 -10.41 -11.99
N LEU A 185 3.17 -9.29 -11.65
CA LEU A 185 2.40 -8.50 -12.61
C LEU A 185 3.31 -7.89 -13.68
N THR A 186 2.81 -7.83 -14.91
CA THR A 186 3.51 -7.30 -16.09
C THR A 186 2.64 -6.27 -16.83
N GLY A 187 3.20 -5.67 -17.88
CA GLY A 187 2.49 -4.66 -18.66
C GLY A 187 2.48 -3.28 -17.98
N GLU A 188 1.66 -2.39 -18.51
CA GLU A 188 1.60 -0.99 -18.08
C GLU A 188 0.62 -0.77 -16.93
N ILE A 189 0.82 0.32 -16.17
CA ILE A 189 -0.20 0.83 -15.25
C ILE A 189 -1.36 1.40 -16.09
N PRO A 190 -2.59 0.87 -15.97
CA PRO A 190 -3.72 1.33 -16.77
C PRO A 190 -4.06 2.79 -16.45
N VAL A 191 -4.32 3.59 -17.49
CA VAL A 191 -4.74 4.99 -17.32
C VAL A 191 -6.07 5.08 -16.57
N GLU A 192 -6.90 4.05 -16.64
CA GLU A 192 -8.18 3.96 -15.98
C GLU A 192 -8.07 3.99 -14.45
N VAL A 193 -6.91 3.68 -13.87
CA VAL A 193 -6.66 3.87 -12.42
C VAL A 193 -6.80 5.34 -12.02
N THR A 194 -6.51 6.29 -12.93
CA THR A 194 -6.66 7.73 -12.67
C THR A 194 -8.11 8.18 -12.53
N SER A 195 -9.09 7.30 -12.81
CA SER A 195 -10.52 7.55 -12.56
C SER A 195 -10.94 7.29 -11.11
N LEU A 196 -10.09 6.64 -10.31
CA LEU A 196 -10.34 6.30 -8.91
C LEU A 196 -10.10 7.51 -7.99
N VAL A 197 -10.81 8.62 -8.16
CA VAL A 197 -10.59 9.87 -7.39
C VAL A 197 -10.70 9.70 -5.87
N GLY A 198 -11.33 8.62 -5.40
CA GLY A 198 -11.40 8.22 -3.99
C GLY A 198 -10.19 7.43 -3.45
N LEU A 199 -9.20 7.10 -4.28
CA LEU A 199 -8.05 6.24 -3.92
C LEU A 199 -7.13 6.92 -2.91
N LEU A 200 -6.91 6.28 -1.77
CA LEU A 200 -6.05 6.78 -0.69
C LEU A 200 -4.68 6.09 -0.65
N ALA A 201 -4.63 4.79 -0.94
CA ALA A 201 -3.37 4.07 -1.07
C ALA A 201 -3.34 3.22 -2.32
N PHE A 202 -2.23 3.33 -3.02
CA PHE A 202 -1.94 2.54 -4.19
C PHE A 202 -0.53 1.96 -4.10
N ASN A 203 -0.45 0.64 -3.96
CA ASN A 203 0.81 -0.09 -3.84
C ASN A 203 0.93 -1.11 -4.97
N LEU A 204 1.89 -0.87 -5.87
CA LEU A 204 2.25 -1.78 -6.96
C LEU A 204 3.71 -2.26 -6.84
N SER A 205 4.35 -2.01 -5.70
CA SER A 205 5.79 -2.28 -5.56
C SER A 205 6.13 -3.76 -5.73
N ARG A 206 7.37 -4.07 -6.11
CA ARG A 206 7.87 -5.44 -6.30
C ARG A 206 7.03 -6.22 -7.30
N ASN A 207 6.96 -5.70 -8.51
CA ASN A 207 6.33 -6.35 -9.67
C ASN A 207 7.25 -6.18 -10.90
N ASN A 208 6.80 -6.62 -12.08
CA ASN A 208 7.53 -6.49 -13.34
C ASN A 208 6.83 -5.48 -14.28
N LEU A 209 6.26 -4.41 -13.72
CA LEU A 209 5.50 -3.42 -14.50
C LEU A 209 6.42 -2.60 -15.39
N VAL A 210 5.97 -2.30 -16.60
CA VAL A 210 6.70 -1.52 -17.63
C VAL A 210 5.91 -0.27 -18.03
N GLY A 211 6.45 0.52 -18.96
CA GLY A 211 5.80 1.73 -19.44
C GLY A 211 5.98 2.92 -18.48
N THR A 212 5.06 3.88 -18.53
CA THR A 212 5.15 5.15 -17.78
C THR A 212 4.12 5.24 -16.66
N ILE A 213 4.34 6.12 -15.68
CA ILE A 213 3.28 6.52 -14.74
C ILE A 213 2.21 7.29 -15.55
N PRO A 214 0.91 6.96 -15.44
CA PRO A 214 -0.15 7.66 -16.15
C PRO A 214 -0.09 9.18 -15.95
N ARG A 215 -0.19 9.95 -17.04
CA ARG A 215 -0.08 11.42 -17.00
C ARG A 215 -1.10 12.06 -16.07
N ASP A 216 -2.28 11.46 -15.93
CA ASP A 216 -3.38 12.01 -15.13
C ASP A 216 -3.39 11.49 -13.68
N ILE A 217 -2.27 10.92 -13.20
CA ILE A 217 -2.16 10.43 -11.81
C ILE A 217 -2.45 11.53 -10.76
N GLY A 218 -2.22 12.80 -11.11
CA GLY A 218 -2.55 13.97 -10.26
C GLY A 218 -4.04 14.16 -9.98
N ARG A 219 -4.94 13.49 -10.72
CA ARG A 219 -6.40 13.51 -10.45
C ARG A 219 -6.80 12.76 -9.18
N LEU A 220 -5.91 11.94 -8.64
CA LEU A 220 -6.13 11.17 -7.41
C LEU A 220 -5.90 12.07 -6.19
N GLU A 221 -6.69 13.13 -6.04
CA GLU A 221 -6.43 14.21 -5.07
C GLU A 221 -6.31 13.70 -3.63
N LEU A 222 -7.05 12.65 -3.27
CA LEU A 222 -7.03 12.07 -1.94
C LEU A 222 -5.84 11.12 -1.69
N LEU A 223 -5.04 10.80 -2.71
CA LEU A 223 -3.97 9.81 -2.62
C LEU A 223 -2.93 10.21 -1.57
N ASN A 224 -2.79 9.37 -0.55
CA ASN A 224 -1.90 9.58 0.58
C ASN A 224 -0.66 8.69 0.54
N PHE A 225 -0.75 7.55 -0.13
CA PHE A 225 0.35 6.58 -0.26
C PHE A 225 0.45 6.09 -1.70
N LEU A 226 1.59 6.33 -2.34
CA LEU A 226 1.90 5.80 -3.67
C LEU A 226 3.25 5.08 -3.63
N ASN A 227 3.24 3.77 -3.87
CA ASN A 227 4.45 2.97 -3.88
C ASN A 227 4.56 2.15 -5.18
N LEU A 228 5.53 2.51 -6.01
CA LEU A 228 5.87 1.88 -7.28
C LEU A 228 7.29 1.27 -7.25
N PHE A 229 7.88 1.16 -6.06
CA PHE A 229 9.22 0.62 -5.82
C PHE A 229 9.46 -0.71 -6.52
N GLU A 230 10.67 -0.93 -7.04
CA GLU A 230 11.12 -2.22 -7.58
C GLU A 230 10.18 -2.73 -8.69
N ASN A 231 10.23 -2.03 -9.82
CA ASN A 231 9.53 -2.33 -11.07
C ASN A 231 10.44 -1.97 -12.27
N ASN A 232 9.93 -2.11 -13.49
CA ASN A 232 10.62 -1.77 -14.73
C ASN A 232 10.04 -0.50 -15.39
N LEU A 233 9.39 0.38 -14.62
CA LEU A 233 8.78 1.61 -15.15
C LEU A 233 9.86 2.54 -15.70
N SER A 234 9.54 3.27 -16.76
CA SER A 234 10.45 4.17 -17.45
C SER A 234 9.76 5.47 -17.88
N GLY A 235 10.47 6.31 -18.63
CA GLY A 235 9.97 7.62 -19.06
C GLY A 235 10.13 8.70 -17.99
N ARG A 236 9.41 9.81 -18.16
CA ARG A 236 9.45 10.95 -17.24
C ARG A 236 8.42 10.76 -16.12
N ILE A 237 8.79 11.23 -14.93
CA ILE A 237 7.86 11.38 -13.81
C ILE A 237 6.83 12.47 -14.20
N PRO A 238 5.51 12.16 -14.24
CA PRO A 238 4.49 13.14 -14.63
C PRO A 238 4.51 14.37 -13.71
N PRO A 239 4.56 15.60 -14.24
CA PRO A 239 4.52 16.81 -13.42
C PRO A 239 3.24 16.93 -12.57
N THR A 240 2.15 16.29 -13.00
CA THR A 240 0.88 16.19 -12.29
C THR A 240 1.00 15.47 -10.94
N LEU A 241 2.07 14.71 -10.67
CA LEU A 241 2.32 14.17 -9.33
C LEU A 241 2.44 15.28 -8.27
N SER A 242 2.85 16.50 -8.66
CA SER A 242 2.86 17.66 -7.77
C SER A 242 1.46 18.11 -7.30
N GLN A 243 0.39 17.67 -7.97
CA GLN A 243 -0.99 18.00 -7.62
C GLN A 243 -1.54 17.13 -6.48
N LEU A 244 -0.81 16.07 -6.08
CA LEU A 244 -1.20 15.18 -5.00
C LEU A 244 -0.93 15.82 -3.63
N CYS A 245 -1.72 16.82 -3.26
CA CYS A 245 -1.54 17.63 -2.05
C CYS A 245 -1.62 16.82 -0.74
N HIS A 246 -2.27 15.66 -0.77
CA HIS A 246 -2.43 14.78 0.40
C HIS A 246 -1.37 13.68 0.48
N LEU A 247 -0.40 13.63 -0.45
CA LEU A 247 0.59 12.56 -0.52
C LEU A 247 1.55 12.59 0.67
N GLY A 248 1.42 11.60 1.56
CA GLY A 248 2.29 11.44 2.73
C GLY A 248 3.47 10.50 2.49
N MET A 249 3.41 9.66 1.45
CA MET A 249 4.51 8.76 1.07
C MET A 249 4.51 8.51 -0.44
N LEU A 250 5.67 8.74 -1.05
CA LEU A 250 5.96 8.45 -2.45
C LEU A 250 7.24 7.62 -2.53
N ASN A 251 7.17 6.43 -3.13
CA ASN A 251 8.36 5.65 -3.42
C ASN A 251 8.36 5.20 -4.89
N LEU A 252 9.32 5.74 -5.65
CA LEU A 252 9.53 5.46 -7.07
C LEU A 252 10.88 4.77 -7.35
N SER A 253 11.64 4.44 -6.30
CA SER A 253 13.00 3.92 -6.43
C SER A 253 13.05 2.53 -7.06
N PHE A 254 14.21 2.13 -7.59
CA PHE A 254 14.39 0.86 -8.32
C PHE A 254 13.43 0.73 -9.51
N ASN A 255 13.46 1.74 -10.38
CA ASN A 255 12.81 1.81 -11.68
C ASN A 255 13.80 2.42 -12.70
N ASN A 256 13.39 2.50 -13.96
CA ASN A 256 14.18 3.02 -15.09
C ASN A 256 13.74 4.44 -15.51
N PHE A 257 13.36 5.30 -14.57
CA PHE A 257 12.96 6.67 -14.88
C PHE A 257 14.15 7.48 -15.43
N LEU A 258 13.88 8.30 -16.44
CA LEU A 258 14.90 9.17 -17.03
C LEU A 258 15.03 10.44 -16.21
N ASP A 259 16.25 10.75 -15.76
CA ASP A 259 16.60 12.08 -15.29
C ASP A 259 16.67 13.02 -16.49
N GLU A 260 15.77 14.01 -16.58
CA GLU A 260 16.08 15.18 -17.39
C GLU A 260 17.21 15.96 -16.71
N MET A 261 18.46 15.66 -17.06
CA MET A 261 19.43 16.74 -17.08
C MET A 261 18.95 17.76 -18.12
N PRO A 262 18.84 19.05 -17.78
CA PRO A 262 18.39 20.06 -18.72
C PRO A 262 19.35 20.05 -19.91
N LYS A 263 18.85 19.61 -21.07
CA LYS A 263 19.59 19.76 -22.32
C LYS A 263 19.74 21.26 -22.54
N LYS A 264 20.91 21.81 -22.23
CA LYS A 264 21.28 23.16 -22.66
C LYS A 264 20.96 23.23 -24.16
N PRO A 265 20.21 24.24 -24.63
CA PRO A 265 19.88 24.35 -26.04
C PRO A 265 21.19 24.34 -26.84
N LYS A 266 21.22 23.55 -27.92
CA LYS A 266 22.35 23.55 -28.86
C LYS A 266 22.45 24.96 -29.44
N SER A 267 23.35 25.76 -28.88
CA SER A 267 23.75 27.04 -29.47
C SER A 267 24.53 26.75 -30.74
N THR A 268 23.85 26.77 -31.88
CA THR A 268 24.51 27.03 -33.15
C THR A 268 24.91 28.49 -33.14
N ASN A 269 26.20 28.78 -32.98
CA ASN A 269 26.84 29.96 -33.57
C ASN A 269 28.34 29.72 -33.63
N ASN A 270 28.86 29.77 -34.86
CA ASN A 270 30.27 29.77 -35.17
C ASN A 270 30.92 31.08 -34.70
N VAL A 271 32.13 30.95 -34.15
CA VAL A 271 33.21 31.95 -34.03
C VAL A 271 32.88 33.26 -33.30
N HIS A 272 33.30 33.37 -32.05
CA HIS A 272 34.36 34.29 -31.62
C HIS A 272 34.74 33.98 -30.16
N GLU A 273 36.02 33.70 -29.92
CA GLU A 273 36.60 33.69 -28.58
C GLU A 273 36.41 35.09 -27.97
N VAL A 274 35.62 35.15 -26.90
CA VAL A 274 35.64 36.25 -25.94
C VAL A 274 35.80 35.61 -24.57
N HIS A 275 37.01 35.71 -24.02
CA HIS A 275 37.26 35.52 -22.61
C HIS A 275 36.52 36.62 -21.84
N GLU A 276 35.35 36.32 -21.30
CA GLU A 276 34.81 37.05 -20.14
C GLU A 276 33.65 36.28 -19.49
N ASN A 277 33.65 36.26 -18.15
CA ASN A 277 32.56 35.89 -17.20
C ASN A 277 32.90 34.88 -16.08
N ASN A 278 34.19 34.67 -15.77
CA ASN A 278 34.56 34.10 -14.46
C ASN A 278 34.28 35.06 -13.28
N PHE A 279 34.18 36.37 -13.54
CA PHE A 279 33.88 37.36 -12.50
C PHE A 279 32.40 37.34 -12.09
N PHE A 280 31.48 37.31 -13.06
CA PHE A 280 30.04 37.34 -12.80
C PHE A 280 29.54 36.07 -12.11
N THR A 281 30.08 34.91 -12.52
CA THR A 281 29.69 33.61 -11.96
C THR A 281 30.18 33.45 -10.51
N ARG A 282 31.41 33.86 -10.20
CA ARG A 282 31.89 33.88 -8.80
C ARG A 282 31.13 34.87 -7.93
N GLY A 283 30.86 36.08 -8.43
CA GLY A 283 30.08 37.08 -7.71
C GLY A 283 28.67 36.58 -7.35
N PHE A 284 28.01 35.90 -8.28
CA PHE A 284 26.72 35.26 -8.05
C PHE A 284 26.78 34.24 -6.90
N TYR A 285 27.73 33.28 -6.94
CA TYR A 285 27.85 32.27 -5.88
C TYR A 285 28.27 32.86 -4.52
N ILE A 286 29.11 33.90 -4.50
CA ILE A 286 29.48 34.61 -3.27
C ILE A 286 28.25 35.30 -2.67
N SER A 287 27.43 35.97 -3.51
CA SER A 287 26.19 36.61 -3.04
C SER A 287 25.17 35.60 -2.52
N MET A 288 25.04 34.45 -3.17
CA MET A 288 24.15 33.38 -2.76
C MET A 288 24.59 32.77 -1.43
N ALA A 289 25.90 32.56 -1.24
CA ALA A 289 26.47 32.07 0.00
C ALA A 289 26.24 33.07 1.14
N LEU A 290 26.52 34.37 0.93
CA LEU A 290 26.33 35.42 1.93
C LEU A 290 24.85 35.56 2.34
N ASN A 291 23.93 35.52 1.39
CA ASN A 291 22.49 35.58 1.68
C ASN A 291 22.01 34.35 2.45
N PHE A 292 22.56 33.16 2.15
CA PHE A 292 22.27 31.94 2.91
C PHE A 292 22.79 32.04 4.35
N THR A 293 24.01 32.53 4.58
CA THR A 293 24.54 32.71 5.94
C THR A 293 23.67 33.70 6.73
N VAL A 294 23.31 34.84 6.15
CA VAL A 294 22.47 35.83 6.84
C VAL A 294 21.09 35.26 7.17
N ALA A 295 20.44 34.56 6.24
CA ALA A 295 19.13 33.94 6.49
C ALA A 295 19.20 32.80 7.51
N PHE A 296 20.21 31.93 7.41
CA PHE A 296 20.41 30.80 8.30
C PHE A 296 20.71 31.25 9.73
N TRP A 297 21.61 32.22 9.91
CA TRP A 297 21.92 32.76 11.23
C TRP A 297 20.84 33.71 11.77
N GLY A 298 20.02 34.33 10.92
CA GLY A 298 18.82 35.04 11.36
C GLY A 298 17.79 34.09 11.99
N VAL A 299 17.51 32.96 11.32
CA VAL A 299 16.56 31.95 11.82
C VAL A 299 17.15 31.18 13.02
N CYS A 300 18.38 30.67 12.92
CA CYS A 300 19.02 29.96 14.04
C CYS A 300 19.36 30.87 15.22
N GLY A 301 19.71 32.14 14.98
CA GLY A 301 19.96 33.12 16.04
C GLY A 301 18.71 33.43 16.86
N THR A 302 17.54 33.52 16.22
CA THR A 302 16.26 33.67 16.95
C THR A 302 15.90 32.43 17.77
N LEU A 303 16.31 31.24 17.34
CA LEU A 303 16.15 30.00 18.11
C LEU A 303 17.11 29.91 19.31
N LEU A 304 18.31 30.51 19.23
CA LEU A 304 19.29 30.53 20.32
C LEU A 304 18.95 31.55 21.43
N LEU A 305 18.21 32.61 21.10
CA LEU A 305 17.75 33.63 22.06
C LEU A 305 16.49 33.22 22.84
N ASN A 306 15.83 32.13 22.46
CA ASN A 306 14.65 31.64 23.17
C ASN A 306 15.08 30.76 24.37
N LYS A 307 14.91 31.29 25.58
CA LYS A 307 15.34 30.69 26.87
C LYS A 307 14.86 29.25 27.12
N TRP A 308 13.88 28.75 26.37
CA TRP A 308 13.40 27.38 26.46
C TRP A 308 14.26 26.33 25.73
N CYS A 309 15.21 26.74 24.88
CA CYS A 309 16.00 25.80 24.06
C CYS A 309 17.30 25.28 24.74
N TRP A 310 17.73 25.89 25.84
CA TRP A 310 19.01 25.57 26.49
C TRP A 310 19.04 24.19 27.18
N ILE A 311 17.88 23.54 27.34
CA ILE A 311 17.77 22.21 27.99
C ILE A 311 17.74 21.06 26.95
N THR A 312 17.37 21.34 25.69
CA THR A 312 17.12 20.29 24.68
C THR A 312 18.30 20.07 23.74
N VAL A 313 19.05 21.14 23.42
CA VAL A 313 20.20 21.08 22.51
C VAL A 313 21.34 20.15 23.00
N PRO A 314 21.68 20.07 24.31
CA PRO A 314 22.72 19.16 24.77
C PRO A 314 22.35 17.68 24.56
N LYS A 315 21.06 17.33 24.68
CA LYS A 315 20.59 15.94 24.52
C LYS A 315 20.63 15.43 23.08
N MET A 316 20.60 16.34 22.10
CA MET A 316 20.67 15.98 20.68
C MET A 316 22.11 15.72 20.24
N PHE A 317 23.08 16.49 20.76
CA PHE A 317 24.50 16.30 20.46
C PHE A 317 25.08 15.03 21.07
N ILE A 318 24.67 14.65 22.30
CA ILE A 318 25.10 13.39 22.94
C ILE A 318 24.71 12.17 22.09
N ARG A 319 23.50 12.16 21.52
CA ARG A 319 23.05 11.05 20.64
C ARG A 319 23.83 10.95 19.33
N PHE A 320 24.40 12.05 18.84
CA PHE A 320 25.16 12.06 17.60
C PHE A 320 26.57 11.50 17.80
N GLU A 321 27.22 11.80 18.92
CA GLU A 321 28.51 11.18 19.27
C GLU A 321 28.36 9.66 19.50
N ASP A 322 27.31 9.22 20.19
CA ASP A 322 27.05 7.80 20.41
C ASP A 322 26.84 7.05 19.08
N TRP A 323 26.06 7.64 18.17
CA TRP A 323 25.84 7.08 16.83
C TRP A 323 27.14 7.02 16.01
N PHE A 324 27.96 8.08 16.07
CA PHE A 324 29.23 8.14 15.36
C PHE A 324 30.24 7.11 15.89
N TYR A 325 30.33 6.95 17.22
CA TYR A 325 31.20 5.98 17.87
C TYR A 325 30.81 4.53 17.52
N VAL A 326 29.52 4.21 17.57
CA VAL A 326 29.01 2.88 17.20
C VAL A 326 29.30 2.57 15.73
N ASN A 327 29.10 3.53 14.84
CA ASN A 327 29.30 3.32 13.40
C ASN A 327 30.79 3.15 13.05
N MET A 328 31.69 3.88 13.73
CA MET A 328 33.14 3.69 13.63
C MET A 328 33.58 2.31 14.12
N LEU A 329 33.05 1.85 15.27
CA LEU A 329 33.38 0.55 15.84
C LEU A 329 32.89 -0.61 14.97
N VAL A 330 31.67 -0.50 14.42
CA VAL A 330 31.09 -1.50 13.51
C VAL A 330 31.88 -1.60 12.22
N ASN A 331 32.30 -0.47 11.65
CA ASN A 331 33.11 -0.49 10.43
C ASN A 331 34.50 -1.06 10.68
N LYS A 332 35.18 -0.69 11.78
CA LYS A 332 36.49 -1.27 12.15
C LYS A 332 36.44 -2.79 12.28
N ASN A 333 35.44 -3.33 12.98
CA ASN A 333 35.25 -4.78 13.13
C ASN A 333 34.90 -5.47 11.79
N ARG A 334 34.27 -4.76 10.84
CA ARG A 334 33.99 -5.27 9.50
C ARG A 334 35.26 -5.37 8.67
N THR A 335 36.16 -4.39 8.76
CA THR A 335 37.44 -4.41 8.06
C THR A 335 38.37 -5.49 8.62
N GLU A 336 38.47 -5.64 9.94
CA GLU A 336 39.32 -6.65 10.58
C GLU A 336 38.92 -8.09 10.19
N ARG A 337 37.62 -8.40 10.14
CA ARG A 337 37.12 -9.70 9.64
C ARG A 337 37.37 -9.95 8.15
N HIS A 338 37.63 -8.90 7.39
CA HIS A 338 37.94 -9.03 5.97
C HIS A 338 39.42 -9.36 5.74
N PHE A 339 40.30 -8.90 6.64
CA PHE A 339 41.74 -9.19 6.61
C PHE A 339 42.11 -10.53 7.26
N GLU A 340 41.28 -11.12 8.12
CA GLU A 340 41.50 -12.49 8.66
C GLU A 340 41.10 -13.63 7.69
N LYS A 341 40.50 -13.30 6.53
CA LYS A 341 40.05 -14.27 5.52
C LYS A 341 40.96 -14.37 4.28
N HIS A 342 42.09 -13.66 4.27
CA HIS A 342 43.16 -13.73 3.29
C HIS A 342 44.48 -13.87 4.03
#